data_AF-A0A0C9X2K2-F1
#
_entry.id   AF-A0A0C9X2K2-F1
#
_cell.length_a   1.000
_cell.length_b   1.000
_cell.length_c   1.000
_cell.angle_alpha   90.00
_cell.angle_beta   90.00
_cell.angle_gamma   90.00
#
_symmetry.space_group_name_H-M   'P 1'
#
loop_
_entity.id
_entity.type
_entity.pdbx_description
1 polymer ?
#
loop_
_entity_poly.entity_id
_entity_poly.type
_entity_poly.pdbx_seq_one_letter_code
_entity_poly.pdbx_strand_id
1 'polypeptide(L)'
;DTFIAQLLVNIETMLKPKTIALKDYTVIFSVPQIHPKVTDLANEDMYKFMVERALRSKDHTASITVEPIVDTKSSDEKENKPTASSSESGSERDDDKKKKKKQKSKKKKDTNDLPGNKAITHEISCLHKKWKCHSTLCGGSHCYIHPEERNHFLLSHSHFSLWATAILKGEESATLTKPPNHKLFDMKRPSLSPVLQRRLDAQNQKNTPVAPPVFNFNIGNEVATLFRPFTPTAPAVAPIPTAPMHATAPALAPTTTAADCPFLLSPLCCAGPEFSLDEFCTVYELGDAVLKRFEENCYKKSSALRFVTIQELKDMGFRLGEIAALRVAVEAWSI
;
A
#
# COMPACT_ATOMS: atom_id res chain seq x y z
N ASP A 1 20.28 -13.07 20.08
CA ASP A 1 20.47 -11.73 20.66
C ASP A 1 20.83 -10.64 19.66
N THR A 2 21.89 -10.76 18.85
CA THR A 2 22.36 -9.68 17.94
C THR A 2 21.29 -9.17 16.97
N PHE A 3 20.49 -10.08 16.37
CA PHE A 3 19.41 -9.70 15.45
C PHE A 3 18.32 -8.88 16.15
N ILE A 4 17.87 -9.30 17.34
CA ILE A 4 16.83 -8.60 18.10
C ILE A 4 17.31 -7.19 18.47
N ALA A 5 18.57 -7.05 18.88
CA ALA A 5 19.16 -5.75 19.18
C ALA A 5 19.18 -4.82 17.94
N GLN A 6 19.60 -5.34 16.77
CA GLN A 6 19.59 -4.57 15.52
C GLN A 6 18.18 -4.17 15.08
N LEU A 7 17.21 -5.09 15.24
CA LEU A 7 15.81 -4.82 14.94
C LEU A 7 15.26 -3.71 15.83
N LEU A 8 15.53 -3.76 17.14
CA LEU A 8 15.12 -2.73 18.09
C LEU A 8 15.73 -1.36 17.78
N VAL A 9 17.02 -1.29 17.42
CA VAL A 9 17.68 -0.03 17.02
C VAL A 9 17.01 0.56 15.77
N ASN A 10 16.70 -0.27 14.76
CA ASN A 10 16.00 0.21 13.57
C ASN A 10 14.57 0.69 13.88
N ILE A 11 13.84 -0.02 14.74
CA ILE A 11 12.52 0.40 15.21
C ILE A 11 12.62 1.76 15.93
N GLU A 12 13.60 1.94 16.83
CA GLU A 12 13.81 3.20 17.55
C GLU A 12 14.12 4.38 16.62
N THR A 13 14.92 4.15 15.56
CA THR A 13 15.25 5.23 14.60
C THR A 13 14.04 5.71 13.80
N MET A 14 13.04 4.83 13.58
CA MET A 14 11.92 5.08 12.67
C MET A 14 10.63 5.49 13.40
N LEU A 15 10.38 4.95 14.59
CA LEU A 15 9.19 5.27 15.39
C LEU A 15 9.50 6.42 16.37
N LYS A 16 8.79 7.54 16.21
CA LYS A 16 8.70 8.62 17.21
C LYS A 16 7.27 8.58 17.78
N PRO A 17 7.03 8.16 19.03
CA PRO A 17 7.92 8.18 20.20
C PRO A 17 8.71 6.89 20.50
N LYS A 18 9.74 7.01 21.36
CA LYS A 18 10.64 5.94 21.83
C LYS A 18 9.92 4.97 22.78
N THR A 19 9.39 3.87 22.26
CA THR A 19 8.96 2.72 23.07
C THR A 19 9.98 1.60 22.93
N ILE A 20 10.58 1.17 24.05
CA ILE A 20 11.85 0.43 24.09
C ILE A 20 11.65 -1.08 24.30
N ALA A 21 10.51 -1.52 24.82
CA ALA A 21 10.32 -2.94 25.14
C ALA A 21 9.82 -3.73 23.92
N LEU A 22 10.49 -4.85 23.61
CA LEU A 22 10.06 -5.78 22.55
C LEU A 22 8.63 -6.30 22.77
N LYS A 23 8.18 -6.33 24.03
CA LYS A 23 6.84 -6.78 24.43
C LYS A 23 5.72 -5.87 23.95
N ASP A 24 6.04 -4.64 23.55
CA ASP A 24 5.08 -3.65 23.09
C ASP A 24 4.84 -3.77 21.57
N TYR A 25 5.46 -4.75 20.91
CA TYR A 25 5.40 -4.94 19.47
C TYR A 25 5.07 -6.39 19.12
N THR A 26 4.17 -6.56 18.15
CA THR A 26 3.99 -7.82 17.44
C THR A 26 4.87 -7.79 16.21
N VAL A 27 5.90 -8.64 16.18
CA VAL A 27 6.81 -8.76 15.05
C VAL A 27 6.39 -9.97 14.24
N ILE A 28 5.87 -9.74 13.04
CA ILE A 28 5.46 -10.80 12.12
C ILE A 28 6.38 -10.83 10.90
N PHE A 29 6.61 -12.01 10.35
CA PHE A 29 7.39 -12.17 9.12
C PHE A 29 6.63 -12.95 8.05
N SER A 30 7.01 -12.71 6.79
CA SER A 30 6.62 -13.52 5.64
C SER A 30 7.81 -13.65 4.68
N VAL A 31 7.95 -14.82 4.06
CA VAL A 31 8.97 -15.05 3.03
C VAL A 31 8.22 -15.16 1.70
N PRO A 32 8.35 -14.17 0.79
CA PRO A 32 7.67 -14.21 -0.49
C PRO A 32 7.89 -15.54 -1.21
N GLN A 33 6.83 -16.10 -1.80
CA GLN A 33 6.81 -17.36 -2.57
C GLN A 33 7.03 -18.66 -1.75
N ILE A 34 7.85 -18.66 -0.70
CA ILE A 34 8.17 -19.87 0.07
C ILE A 34 7.29 -20.03 1.31
N HIS A 35 6.99 -18.91 1.98
CA HIS A 35 6.16 -18.87 3.17
C HIS A 35 5.31 -17.59 3.18
N PRO A 36 4.29 -17.51 2.31
CA PRO A 36 3.45 -16.32 2.18
C PRO A 36 2.56 -16.09 3.40
N LYS A 37 2.39 -17.10 4.26
CA LYS A 37 1.61 -16.98 5.48
C LYS A 37 2.39 -16.15 6.51
N VAL A 38 1.76 -15.08 6.97
CA VAL A 38 2.26 -14.23 8.06
C VAL A 38 2.41 -15.07 9.32
N THR A 39 3.61 -15.06 9.91
CA THR A 39 3.96 -15.85 11.11
C THR A 39 4.59 -14.96 12.15
N ASP A 40 4.24 -15.18 13.42
CA ASP A 40 4.75 -14.42 14.55
C ASP A 40 6.20 -14.80 14.88
N LEU A 41 7.04 -13.80 15.14
CA LEU A 41 8.46 -13.91 15.46
C LEU A 41 8.68 -13.80 16.98
N ALA A 42 7.95 -14.60 17.75
CA ALA A 42 8.01 -14.56 19.22
C ALA A 42 9.20 -15.33 19.82
N ASN A 43 9.66 -16.40 19.14
CA ASN A 43 10.65 -17.35 19.67
C ASN A 43 11.88 -17.47 18.77
N GLU A 44 13.01 -17.88 19.35
CA GLU A 44 14.26 -18.14 18.60
C GLU A 44 14.07 -19.19 17.51
N ASP A 45 13.20 -20.18 17.73
CA ASP A 45 12.88 -21.22 16.74
C ASP A 45 12.16 -20.64 15.51
N MET A 46 11.30 -19.64 15.70
CA MET A 46 10.64 -18.94 14.59
C MET A 46 11.64 -18.10 13.80
N TYR A 47 12.65 -17.55 14.47
CA TYR A 47 13.77 -16.87 13.79
C TYR A 47 14.60 -17.84 12.96
N LYS A 48 14.98 -19.00 13.51
CA LYS A 48 15.70 -20.05 12.75
C LYS A 48 14.87 -20.50 11.54
N PHE A 49 13.57 -20.70 11.73
CA PHE A 49 12.65 -21.04 10.66
C PHE A 49 12.58 -19.96 9.57
N MET A 50 12.48 -18.68 9.95
CA MET A 50 12.50 -17.56 9.00
C MET A 50 13.79 -17.55 8.17
N VAL A 51 14.95 -17.69 8.82
CA VAL A 51 16.26 -17.69 8.14
C VAL A 51 16.38 -18.88 7.21
N GLU A 52 16.02 -20.09 7.65
CA GLU A 52 16.06 -21.28 6.80
C GLU A 52 15.17 -21.13 5.56
N ARG A 53 13.98 -20.56 5.70
CA ARG A 53 13.08 -20.31 4.57
C ARG A 53 13.59 -19.21 3.65
N ALA A 54 14.14 -18.12 4.20
CA ALA A 54 14.71 -17.04 3.41
C ALA A 54 15.90 -17.53 2.57
N LEU A 55 16.77 -18.37 3.14
CA LEU A 55 17.92 -18.95 2.43
C LEU A 55 17.53 -19.90 1.29
N ARG A 56 16.31 -20.46 1.31
CA ARG A 56 15.79 -21.26 0.19
C ARG A 56 15.27 -20.41 -0.97
N SER A 57 15.07 -19.10 -0.77
CA SER A 57 14.62 -18.18 -1.82
C SER A 57 15.81 -17.69 -2.63
N LYS A 58 15.61 -17.52 -3.95
CA LYS A 58 16.66 -17.02 -4.85
C LYS A 58 17.17 -15.63 -4.42
N ASP A 59 16.27 -14.82 -3.86
CA ASP A 59 16.54 -13.42 -3.52
C ASP A 59 17.00 -13.25 -2.06
N HIS A 60 16.95 -14.31 -1.25
CA HIS A 60 17.31 -14.30 0.18
C HIS A 60 16.59 -13.21 1.00
N THR A 61 15.36 -12.87 0.61
CA THR A 61 14.57 -11.78 1.20
C THR A 61 13.49 -12.27 2.16
N ALA A 62 13.34 -11.58 3.29
CA ALA A 62 12.23 -11.76 4.22
C ALA A 62 11.57 -10.41 4.52
N SER A 63 10.24 -10.36 4.46
CA SER A 63 9.46 -9.18 4.82
C SER A 63 9.08 -9.26 6.29
N ILE A 64 9.52 -8.30 7.09
CA ILE A 64 9.21 -8.21 8.52
C ILE A 64 8.28 -7.02 8.73
N THR A 65 7.12 -7.25 9.33
CA THR A 65 6.18 -6.18 9.68
C THR A 65 6.14 -6.07 11.20
N VAL A 66 6.29 -4.85 11.70
CA VAL A 66 6.28 -4.57 13.13
C VAL A 66 5.04 -3.76 13.42
N GLU A 67 4.13 -4.31 14.20
CA GLU A 67 2.90 -3.66 14.60
C GLU A 67 2.98 -3.33 16.10
N PRO A 68 2.75 -2.08 16.54
CA PRO A 68 2.68 -1.76 17.95
C PRO A 68 1.45 -2.42 18.57
N ILE A 69 1.64 -3.12 19.69
CA ILE A 69 0.55 -3.62 20.51
C ILE A 69 -0.06 -2.41 21.21
N VAL A 70 -1.19 -1.94 20.71
CA VAL A 70 -1.94 -0.89 21.38
C VAL A 70 -2.61 -1.53 22.58
N ASP A 71 -2.08 -1.31 23.77
CA ASP A 71 -2.70 -1.73 25.03
C ASP A 71 -4.10 -1.11 25.16
N THR A 72 -5.11 -1.78 24.61
CA THR A 72 -6.50 -1.59 25.01
C THR A 72 -6.60 -2.06 26.44
N LYS A 73 -6.41 -1.12 27.38
CA LYS A 73 -6.56 -1.30 28.82
C LYS A 73 -7.63 -2.34 29.14
N SER A 74 -7.14 -3.47 29.64
CA SER A 74 -7.81 -4.52 30.40
C SER A 74 -9.16 -4.10 30.98
N SER A 75 -10.26 -4.59 30.41
CA SER A 75 -11.45 -4.88 31.21
C SER A 75 -11.22 -6.23 31.86
N ASP A 76 -11.13 -6.24 33.19
CA ASP A 76 -10.83 -7.40 34.00
C ASP A 76 -11.58 -8.67 33.59
N GLU A 77 -10.79 -9.74 33.44
CA GLU A 77 -11.24 -11.11 33.34
C GLU A 77 -12.12 -11.48 34.54
N LYS A 78 -13.34 -11.94 34.26
CA LYS A 78 -14.05 -12.84 35.17
C LYS A 78 -14.03 -14.24 34.59
N GLU A 79 -13.02 -14.95 35.03
CA GLU A 79 -12.88 -16.40 35.06
C GLU A 79 -14.21 -17.07 35.45
N ASN A 80 -14.70 -18.03 34.65
CA ASN A 80 -15.65 -19.00 35.17
C ASN A 80 -15.39 -20.40 34.59
N LYS A 81 -15.14 -21.31 35.52
CA LYS A 81 -14.74 -22.71 35.40
C LYS A 81 -15.88 -23.58 34.84
N PRO A 82 -15.60 -24.68 34.12
CA PRO A 82 -16.62 -25.59 33.61
C PRO A 82 -16.88 -26.75 34.58
N THR A 83 -18.15 -27.17 34.77
CA THR A 83 -18.47 -28.56 35.14
C THR A 83 -19.90 -28.93 34.71
N ALA A 84 -20.06 -30.23 34.42
CA ALA A 84 -20.99 -30.88 33.51
C ALA A 84 -22.40 -31.19 34.04
N SER A 85 -23.26 -31.61 33.10
CA SER A 85 -24.34 -32.64 33.17
C SER A 85 -25.44 -32.46 34.23
N SER A 86 -26.73 -32.66 34.01
CA SER A 86 -27.50 -33.48 33.06
C SER A 86 -29.00 -33.18 33.27
N SER A 87 -29.81 -33.67 32.33
CA SER A 87 -31.15 -34.27 32.56
C SER A 87 -32.33 -33.44 33.09
N GLU A 88 -33.24 -33.17 32.16
CA GLU A 88 -34.67 -33.56 32.16
C GLU A 88 -35.64 -33.15 33.29
N SER A 89 -36.79 -32.63 32.81
CA SER A 89 -38.16 -32.88 33.27
C SER A 89 -38.77 -32.11 34.44
N GLY A 90 -40.01 -31.65 34.21
CA GLY A 90 -41.02 -31.27 35.20
C GLY A 90 -41.23 -29.75 35.28
N SER A 91 -42.34 -29.19 34.80
CA SER A 91 -43.71 -29.26 35.34
C SER A 91 -44.07 -27.96 36.08
N GLU A 92 -45.23 -27.45 35.73
CA GLU A 92 -45.87 -26.20 36.13
C GLU A 92 -46.17 -26.12 37.64
N ARG A 93 -46.06 -24.92 38.25
CA ARG A 93 -47.16 -24.14 38.88
C ARG A 93 -46.67 -23.08 39.89
N ASP A 94 -47.24 -21.89 39.66
CA ASP A 94 -47.71 -20.80 40.54
C ASP A 94 -46.88 -20.12 41.65
N ASP A 95 -47.06 -18.78 41.59
CA ASP A 95 -47.00 -17.73 42.61
C ASP A 95 -45.67 -17.45 43.34
N ASP A 96 -45.09 -16.27 43.12
CA ASP A 96 -45.44 -15.09 43.94
C ASP A 96 -44.66 -13.82 43.51
N LYS A 97 -45.28 -12.67 43.76
CA LYS A 97 -44.83 -11.31 43.44
C LYS A 97 -43.44 -11.00 44.02
N LYS A 98 -42.54 -10.49 43.16
CA LYS A 98 -41.59 -9.44 43.58
C LYS A 98 -41.20 -8.50 42.45
N LYS A 99 -41.59 -7.24 42.60
CA LYS A 99 -41.12 -6.08 41.83
C LYS A 99 -39.59 -6.08 41.77
N LYS A 100 -39.01 -6.34 40.60
CA LYS A 100 -37.63 -6.01 40.26
C LYS A 100 -37.62 -5.17 38.98
N LYS A 101 -37.02 -3.99 39.09
CA LYS A 101 -36.70 -3.07 37.98
C LYS A 101 -36.23 -3.86 36.76
N LYS A 102 -36.99 -3.80 35.66
CA LYS A 102 -36.52 -4.18 34.32
C LYS A 102 -35.37 -3.21 33.96
N GLN A 103 -34.14 -3.63 34.23
CA GLN A 103 -32.98 -3.11 33.51
C GLN A 103 -33.19 -3.50 32.04
N LYS A 104 -33.50 -2.49 31.24
CA LYS A 104 -33.60 -2.55 29.79
C LYS A 104 -32.24 -3.02 29.28
N SER A 105 -32.12 -4.30 28.93
CA SER A 105 -30.96 -4.80 28.20
C SER A 105 -30.89 -4.01 26.90
N LYS A 106 -29.89 -3.13 26.79
CA LYS A 106 -29.53 -2.49 25.53
C LYS A 106 -29.09 -3.61 24.61
N LYS A 107 -30.05 -4.13 23.83
CA LYS A 107 -29.79 -4.87 22.59
C LYS A 107 -28.77 -4.04 21.84
N LYS A 108 -27.56 -4.58 21.62
CA LYS A 108 -26.54 -3.94 20.79
C LYS A 108 -27.24 -3.66 19.47
N LYS A 109 -27.50 -2.38 19.22
CA LYS A 109 -28.16 -1.90 18.03
C LYS A 109 -27.19 -2.23 16.91
N ASP A 110 -27.54 -3.21 16.08
CA ASP A 110 -26.81 -3.49 14.86
C ASP A 110 -26.54 -2.17 14.15
N THR A 111 -25.29 -1.97 13.75
CA THR A 111 -24.81 -0.76 13.05
C THR A 111 -25.60 -0.48 11.76
N ASN A 112 -26.48 -1.40 11.35
CA ASN A 112 -27.45 -1.27 10.26
C ASN A 112 -28.69 -0.38 10.57
N ASP A 113 -28.96 0.00 11.82
CA ASP A 113 -30.12 0.85 12.18
C ASP A 113 -29.77 2.36 12.26
N LEU A 114 -28.81 2.82 11.45
CA LEU A 114 -28.63 4.24 11.18
C LEU A 114 -29.69 4.68 10.15
N PRO A 115 -30.39 5.82 10.36
CA PRO A 115 -31.45 6.27 9.46
C PRO A 115 -30.98 6.42 8.00
N GLY A 116 -29.70 6.75 7.78
CA GLY A 116 -29.12 6.79 6.43
C GLY A 116 -29.07 5.43 5.72
N ASN A 117 -28.79 4.34 6.43
CA ASN A 117 -28.69 3.00 5.82
C ASN A 117 -30.05 2.48 5.36
N LYS A 118 -31.13 2.86 6.06
CA LYS A 118 -32.51 2.50 5.66
C LYS A 118 -32.90 3.18 4.34
N ALA A 119 -32.57 4.45 4.18
CA ALA A 119 -32.81 5.18 2.94
C ALA A 119 -32.02 4.58 1.77
N ILE A 120 -30.74 4.26 1.98
CA ILE A 120 -29.91 3.60 0.95
C ILE A 120 -30.50 2.24 0.55
N THR A 121 -30.87 1.42 1.54
CA THR A 121 -31.45 0.08 1.28
C THR A 121 -32.77 0.16 0.53
N HIS A 122 -33.59 1.18 0.83
CA HIS A 122 -34.83 1.45 0.11
C HIS A 122 -34.55 1.78 -1.37
N GLU A 123 -33.64 2.72 -1.64
CA GLU A 123 -33.28 3.10 -3.01
C GLU A 123 -32.66 1.94 -3.80
N ILE A 124 -31.82 1.12 -3.16
CA ILE A 124 -31.30 -0.11 -3.79
C ILE A 124 -32.45 -1.03 -4.21
N SER A 125 -33.46 -1.24 -3.36
CA SER A 125 -34.62 -2.07 -3.70
C SER A 125 -35.41 -1.52 -4.89
N CYS A 126 -35.60 -0.20 -4.94
CA CYS A 126 -36.25 0.47 -6.07
C CYS A 126 -35.47 0.29 -7.37
N LEU A 127 -34.14 0.48 -7.33
CA LEU A 127 -33.27 0.29 -8.48
C LEU A 127 -33.27 -1.17 -8.97
N HIS A 128 -33.22 -2.15 -8.07
CA HIS A 128 -33.31 -3.57 -8.42
C HIS A 128 -34.62 -3.91 -9.16
N LYS A 129 -35.75 -3.39 -8.68
CA LYS A 129 -37.04 -3.60 -9.34
C LYS A 129 -37.10 -2.94 -10.72
N LYS A 130 -36.53 -1.74 -10.86
CA LYS A 130 -36.55 -0.96 -12.10
C LYS A 130 -35.64 -1.54 -13.19
N TRP A 131 -34.46 -2.03 -12.81
CA TRP A 131 -33.40 -2.45 -13.73
C TRP A 131 -33.27 -3.97 -13.87
N LYS A 132 -34.35 -4.71 -13.60
CA LYS A 132 -34.42 -6.14 -13.88
C LYS A 132 -34.33 -6.37 -15.40
N CYS A 133 -33.37 -7.16 -15.83
CA CYS A 133 -33.20 -7.43 -17.25
C CYS A 133 -34.31 -8.37 -17.75
N HIS A 134 -34.95 -8.02 -18.87
CA HIS A 134 -35.97 -8.84 -19.52
C HIS A 134 -35.47 -9.56 -20.78
N SER A 135 -34.22 -9.28 -21.20
CA SER A 135 -33.62 -9.94 -22.36
C SER A 135 -33.14 -11.33 -21.99
N THR A 136 -33.59 -12.34 -22.73
CA THR A 136 -33.13 -13.74 -22.61
C THR A 136 -31.68 -13.93 -23.04
N LEU A 137 -31.10 -12.94 -23.74
CA LEU A 137 -29.72 -12.94 -24.20
C LEU A 137 -28.75 -12.23 -23.23
N CYS A 138 -29.23 -11.45 -22.24
CA CYS A 138 -28.36 -10.89 -21.19
C CYS A 138 -28.11 -12.01 -20.17
N GLY A 139 -26.86 -12.40 -19.95
CA GLY A 139 -26.48 -13.31 -18.85
C GLY A 139 -26.65 -12.71 -17.44
N GLY A 140 -27.06 -11.43 -17.38
CA GLY A 140 -27.26 -10.67 -16.15
C GLY A 140 -28.70 -10.65 -15.67
N SER A 141 -28.91 -10.77 -14.37
CA SER A 141 -30.22 -10.57 -13.74
C SER A 141 -30.68 -9.11 -13.77
N HIS A 142 -29.73 -8.16 -13.68
CA HIS A 142 -29.99 -6.73 -13.69
C HIS A 142 -29.02 -6.04 -14.65
N CYS A 143 -29.55 -5.39 -15.68
CA CYS A 143 -28.77 -4.75 -16.74
C CYS A 143 -29.30 -3.30 -16.91
N TYR A 144 -28.42 -2.29 -16.95
CA TYR A 144 -28.76 -0.93 -17.40
C TYR A 144 -28.70 -0.91 -18.93
N ILE A 145 -29.74 -0.40 -19.59
CA ILE A 145 -29.81 -0.35 -21.05
C ILE A 145 -29.64 1.11 -21.47
N HIS A 146 -28.55 1.41 -22.18
CA HIS A 146 -28.34 2.76 -22.69
C HIS A 146 -29.34 3.03 -23.83
N PRO A 147 -30.08 4.15 -23.81
CA PRO A 147 -31.13 4.42 -24.80
C PRO A 147 -30.61 4.51 -26.24
N GLU A 148 -29.36 4.96 -26.41
CA GLU A 148 -28.76 5.18 -27.74
C GLU A 148 -28.16 3.90 -28.35
N GLU A 149 -27.46 3.09 -27.54
CA GLU A 149 -26.66 1.96 -28.07
C GLU A 149 -27.37 0.61 -27.92
N ARG A 150 -28.45 0.53 -27.13
CA ARG A 150 -29.11 -0.72 -26.69
C ARG A 150 -28.15 -1.74 -26.05
N ASN A 151 -26.95 -1.33 -25.69
CA ASN A 151 -25.97 -2.16 -24.99
C ASN A 151 -26.42 -2.37 -23.54
N HIS A 152 -26.34 -3.62 -23.09
CA HIS A 152 -26.66 -4.01 -21.73
C HIS A 152 -25.40 -3.89 -20.86
N PHE A 153 -25.46 -3.07 -19.81
CA PHE A 153 -24.42 -2.94 -18.80
C PHE A 153 -24.81 -3.70 -17.52
N LEU A 154 -24.03 -4.71 -17.13
CA LEU A 154 -24.34 -5.53 -15.96
C LEU A 154 -24.17 -4.74 -14.65
N LEU A 155 -25.26 -4.60 -13.89
CA LEU A 155 -25.23 -3.89 -12.61
C LEU A 155 -24.88 -4.86 -11.47
N SER A 156 -23.68 -4.70 -10.90
CA SER A 156 -23.29 -5.39 -9.66
C SER A 156 -23.82 -4.67 -8.41
N HIS A 157 -23.72 -5.32 -7.23
CA HIS A 157 -24.15 -4.72 -5.96
C HIS A 157 -23.47 -3.36 -5.67
N SER A 158 -22.18 -3.22 -6.00
CA SER A 158 -21.44 -1.98 -5.84
C SER A 158 -22.01 -0.83 -6.67
N HIS A 159 -22.54 -1.11 -7.87
CA HIS A 159 -23.21 -0.11 -8.70
C HIS A 159 -24.49 0.39 -8.03
N PHE A 160 -25.32 -0.52 -7.52
CA PHE A 160 -26.56 -0.15 -6.83
C PHE A 160 -26.30 0.69 -5.58
N SER A 161 -25.30 0.34 -4.77
CA SER A 161 -24.93 1.12 -3.58
C SER A 161 -24.48 2.54 -3.94
N LEU A 162 -23.62 2.67 -4.96
CA LEU A 162 -23.13 3.98 -5.41
C LEU A 162 -24.25 4.82 -6.06
N TRP A 163 -25.16 4.18 -6.78
CA TRP A 163 -26.31 4.86 -7.37
C TRP A 163 -27.30 5.32 -6.30
N ALA A 164 -27.66 4.46 -5.35
CA ALA A 164 -28.54 4.81 -4.24
C ALA A 164 -28.00 5.97 -3.40
N THR A 165 -26.70 5.95 -3.08
CA THR A 165 -26.06 7.06 -2.35
C THR A 165 -26.05 8.36 -3.15
N ALA A 166 -25.88 8.30 -4.48
CA ALA A 166 -25.97 9.48 -5.34
C ALA A 166 -27.40 10.05 -5.42
N ILE A 167 -28.44 9.20 -5.43
CA ILE A 167 -29.85 9.63 -5.38
C ILE A 167 -30.11 10.42 -4.08
N LEU A 168 -29.62 9.91 -2.94
CA LEU A 168 -29.77 10.60 -1.66
C LEU A 168 -29.01 11.93 -1.57
N LYS A 169 -27.98 12.12 -2.41
CA LYS A 169 -27.24 13.38 -2.49
C LYS A 169 -28.04 14.48 -3.22
N GLY A 170 -29.02 14.10 -4.04
CA GLY A 170 -29.92 15.00 -4.76
C GLY A 170 -30.15 14.58 -6.21
N GLU A 171 -31.25 15.03 -6.79
CA GLU A 171 -31.71 14.66 -8.15
C GLU A 171 -30.73 15.07 -9.25
N GLU A 172 -29.96 16.14 -9.02
CA GLU A 172 -28.88 16.61 -9.90
C GLU A 172 -27.74 15.59 -10.05
N SER A 173 -27.51 14.76 -9.02
CA SER A 173 -26.42 13.77 -9.03
C SER A 173 -26.83 12.46 -9.70
N ALA A 174 -28.00 11.92 -9.34
CA ALA A 174 -28.56 10.71 -9.94
C ALA A 174 -30.06 10.61 -9.69
N THR A 175 -30.77 9.91 -10.59
CA THR A 175 -32.20 9.59 -10.44
C THR A 175 -32.42 8.09 -10.60
N LEU A 176 -33.63 7.58 -10.33
CA LEU A 176 -33.95 6.16 -10.56
C LEU A 176 -33.74 5.71 -12.02
N THR A 177 -33.77 6.64 -12.98
CA THR A 177 -33.58 6.37 -14.41
C THR A 177 -32.21 6.76 -14.93
N LYS A 178 -31.52 7.72 -14.29
CA LYS A 178 -30.23 8.24 -14.74
C LYS A 178 -29.12 7.86 -13.75
N PRO A 179 -28.11 7.07 -14.17
CA PRO A 179 -26.99 6.71 -13.31
C PRO A 179 -26.13 7.93 -12.98
N PRO A 180 -25.40 7.89 -11.85
CA PRO A 180 -24.49 8.97 -11.47
C PRO A 180 -23.34 9.11 -12.46
N ASN A 181 -22.84 10.34 -12.62
CA ASN A 181 -21.60 10.60 -13.35
C ASN A 181 -20.39 10.13 -12.51
N HIS A 182 -20.15 8.82 -12.53
CA HIS A 182 -19.07 8.17 -11.80
C HIS A 182 -18.35 7.17 -12.70
N LYS A 183 -17.05 6.98 -12.48
CA LYS A 183 -16.17 6.09 -13.27
C LYS A 183 -16.67 4.64 -13.41
N LEU A 184 -17.51 4.17 -12.49
CA LEU A 184 -18.10 2.82 -12.56
C LEU A 184 -19.26 2.73 -13.56
N PHE A 185 -19.82 3.86 -13.99
CA PHE A 185 -20.91 3.94 -14.97
C PHE A 185 -20.45 4.50 -16.32
N ASP A 186 -19.14 4.70 -16.50
CA ASP A 186 -18.56 5.18 -17.75
C ASP A 186 -18.48 4.03 -18.77
N MET A 187 -19.58 3.83 -19.51
CA MET A 187 -19.70 2.80 -20.54
C MET A 187 -18.78 3.04 -21.74
N LYS A 188 -18.33 4.29 -21.94
CA LYS A 188 -17.43 4.66 -23.03
C LYS A 188 -15.98 4.32 -22.70
N ARG A 189 -15.66 4.07 -21.44
CA ARG A 189 -14.31 3.67 -21.05
C ARG A 189 -14.11 2.21 -21.46
N PRO A 190 -13.17 1.92 -22.38
CA PRO A 190 -12.83 0.53 -22.67
C PRO A 190 -12.44 -0.13 -21.35
N SER A 191 -13.02 -1.28 -21.04
CA SER A 191 -12.72 -2.04 -19.84
C SER A 191 -11.21 -2.21 -19.78
N LEU A 192 -10.55 -1.45 -18.89
CA LEU A 192 -9.09 -1.49 -18.80
C LEU A 192 -8.70 -2.93 -18.49
N SER A 193 -7.70 -3.43 -19.23
CA SER A 193 -7.15 -4.76 -19.00
C SER A 193 -6.93 -4.99 -17.50
N PRO A 194 -7.24 -6.17 -16.95
CA PRO A 194 -7.00 -6.48 -15.53
C PRO A 194 -5.56 -6.17 -15.07
N VAL A 195 -4.60 -6.15 -15.99
CA VAL A 195 -3.21 -5.76 -15.74
C VAL A 195 -3.05 -4.24 -15.58
N LEU A 196 -3.70 -3.45 -16.45
CA LEU A 196 -3.71 -1.98 -16.35
C LEU A 196 -4.47 -1.52 -15.09
N GLN A 197 -5.58 -2.17 -14.78
CA GLN A 197 -6.33 -1.92 -13.53
C GLN A 197 -5.44 -2.19 -12.30
N ARG A 198 -4.72 -3.32 -12.26
CA ARG A 198 -3.76 -3.62 -11.19
C ARG A 198 -2.63 -2.59 -11.08
N ARG A 199 -2.10 -2.11 -12.21
CA ARG A 199 -1.05 -1.07 -12.20
C ARG A 199 -1.57 0.26 -11.64
N LEU A 200 -2.79 0.65 -12.03
CA LEU A 200 -3.45 1.85 -11.52
C LEU A 200 -3.79 1.74 -10.02
N ASP A 201 -4.28 0.58 -9.58
CA ASP A 201 -4.58 0.33 -8.17
C ASP A 201 -3.29 0.31 -7.32
N ALA A 202 -2.21 -0.28 -7.83
CA ALA A 202 -0.89 -0.23 -7.18
C ALA A 202 -0.31 1.19 -7.10
N GLN A 203 -0.60 2.06 -8.07
CA GLN A 203 -0.23 3.47 -7.99
C GLN A 203 -1.10 4.25 -6.99
N ASN A 204 -2.41 4.01 -6.97
CA ASN A 204 -3.32 4.72 -6.05
C ASN A 204 -3.13 4.30 -4.58
N GLN A 205 -2.73 3.04 -4.32
CA GLN A 205 -2.40 2.59 -2.97
C GLN A 205 -1.20 3.30 -2.35
N LYS A 206 -0.30 3.90 -3.17
CA LYS A 206 0.80 4.73 -2.65
C LYS A 206 0.33 6.04 -2.01
N ASN A 207 -0.93 6.46 -2.21
CA ASN A 207 -1.48 7.72 -1.72
C ASN A 207 -2.51 7.57 -0.58
N THR A 208 -2.72 6.37 -0.05
CA THR A 208 -3.59 6.15 1.13
C THR A 208 -2.76 6.10 2.41
N PRO A 209 -3.00 6.96 3.40
CA PRO A 209 -2.31 6.87 4.68
C PRO A 209 -2.92 5.75 5.55
N VAL A 210 -2.06 5.18 6.41
CA VAL A 210 -2.32 4.20 7.48
C VAL A 210 -2.33 2.72 7.05
N ALA A 211 -1.23 2.26 6.44
CA ALA A 211 -0.77 0.88 6.64
C ALA A 211 0.39 0.88 7.65
N PRO A 212 0.54 -0.14 8.51
CA PRO A 212 1.67 -0.23 9.42
C PRO A 212 2.99 -0.22 8.62
N PRO A 213 4.08 0.33 9.20
CA PRO A 213 5.37 0.37 8.52
C PRO A 213 5.83 -1.07 8.22
N VAL A 214 5.91 -1.40 6.93
CA VAL A 214 6.45 -2.68 6.46
C VAL A 214 7.96 -2.51 6.29
N PHE A 215 8.76 -3.29 7.02
CA PHE A 215 10.22 -3.25 6.95
C PHE A 215 10.70 -4.38 6.04
N ASN A 216 11.20 -4.01 4.88
CA ASN A 216 11.77 -4.99 3.96
C ASN A 216 13.25 -5.20 4.30
N PHE A 217 13.59 -6.32 4.95
CA PHE A 217 14.96 -6.66 5.30
C PHE A 217 15.55 -7.53 4.18
N ASN A 218 16.46 -6.94 3.41
CA ASN A 218 17.35 -7.72 2.56
C ASN A 218 18.41 -8.35 3.47
N ILE A 219 18.34 -9.66 3.66
CA ILE A 219 19.40 -10.40 4.36
C ILE A 219 20.57 -10.48 3.37
N GLY A 220 21.41 -9.44 3.40
CA GLY A 220 22.60 -9.38 2.56
C GLY A 220 23.49 -10.60 2.79
N ASN A 221 24.26 -10.97 1.77
CA ASN A 221 25.16 -12.12 1.80
C ASN A 221 26.14 -12.08 2.98
N GLU A 222 26.46 -10.87 3.46
CA GLU A 222 27.27 -10.61 4.65
C GLU A 222 26.70 -11.28 5.92
N VAL A 223 25.38 -11.22 6.12
CA VAL A 223 24.72 -11.84 7.28
C VAL A 223 24.72 -13.36 7.16
N ALA A 224 24.58 -13.89 5.94
CA ALA A 224 24.64 -15.33 5.70
C ALA A 224 26.03 -15.92 6.03
N THR A 225 27.11 -15.14 5.93
CA THR A 225 28.46 -15.58 6.33
C THR A 225 28.66 -15.68 7.85
N LEU A 226 27.95 -14.84 8.63
CA LEU A 226 28.02 -14.88 10.11
C LEU A 226 27.37 -16.13 10.72
N PHE A 227 26.48 -16.79 9.99
CA PHE A 227 25.75 -17.96 10.46
C PHE A 227 26.22 -19.28 9.84
N ARG A 228 27.30 -19.29 9.05
CA ARG A 228 27.92 -20.56 8.63
C ARG A 228 28.60 -21.20 9.83
N PRO A 229 28.25 -22.45 10.22
CA PRO A 229 29.01 -23.16 11.22
C PRO A 229 30.47 -23.26 10.76
N PHE A 230 31.39 -22.89 11.65
CA PHE A 230 32.83 -22.93 11.40
C PHE A 230 33.22 -24.39 11.13
N THR A 231 33.26 -24.78 9.85
CA THR A 231 33.79 -26.08 9.46
C THR A 231 35.32 -25.97 9.48
N PRO A 232 36.04 -26.68 10.37
CA PRO A 232 37.50 -26.69 10.34
C PRO A 232 37.96 -27.20 8.97
N THR A 233 38.63 -26.32 8.25
CA THR A 233 39.08 -26.55 6.88
C THR A 233 40.29 -27.49 6.94
N ALA A 234 40.18 -28.68 6.36
CA ALA A 234 41.32 -29.56 6.10
C ALA A 234 42.24 -28.92 5.04
N PRO A 235 43.57 -29.13 5.11
CA PRO A 235 44.52 -28.41 4.28
C PRO A 235 44.45 -28.78 2.79
N ALA A 236 44.69 -27.74 2.00
CA ALA A 236 44.48 -27.58 0.57
C ALA A 236 45.28 -28.52 -0.34
N VAL A 237 44.64 -28.95 -1.43
CA VAL A 237 45.30 -29.41 -2.67
C VAL A 237 44.92 -28.45 -3.79
N ALA A 238 45.93 -27.99 -4.53
CA ALA A 238 45.89 -26.97 -5.57
C ALA A 238 45.17 -27.43 -6.87
N PRO A 239 44.79 -26.49 -7.78
CA PRO A 239 43.70 -26.67 -8.73
C PRO A 239 44.12 -27.06 -10.15
N ILE A 240 43.18 -27.65 -10.90
CA ILE A 240 43.22 -27.83 -12.36
C ILE A 240 42.13 -26.93 -12.98
N PRO A 241 42.39 -26.20 -14.08
CA PRO A 241 41.41 -25.30 -14.67
C PRO A 241 40.54 -26.02 -15.72
N THR A 242 39.23 -25.95 -15.57
CA THR A 242 38.27 -26.27 -16.63
C THR A 242 37.23 -25.17 -16.72
N ALA A 243 37.12 -24.57 -17.90
CA ALA A 243 36.14 -23.57 -18.27
C ALA A 243 34.71 -24.12 -18.20
N PRO A 244 33.70 -23.24 -18.01
CA PRO A 244 32.58 -23.31 -18.95
C PRO A 244 32.02 -21.94 -19.37
N MET A 245 31.65 -21.89 -20.64
CA MET A 245 30.76 -20.90 -21.25
C MET A 245 29.39 -20.90 -20.55
N HIS A 246 28.87 -19.73 -20.18
CA HIS A 246 27.42 -19.55 -20.01
C HIS A 246 26.97 -18.22 -20.61
N ALA A 247 25.95 -18.35 -21.46
CA ALA A 247 25.28 -17.29 -22.19
C ALA A 247 24.58 -16.29 -21.25
N THR A 248 24.80 -15.02 -21.51
CA THR A 248 24.18 -13.88 -20.83
C THR A 248 22.75 -13.69 -21.34
N ALA A 249 21.77 -13.91 -20.47
CA ALA A 249 20.38 -13.50 -20.69
C ALA A 249 20.19 -12.04 -20.19
N PRO A 250 19.37 -11.20 -20.86
CA PRO A 250 19.22 -9.80 -20.49
C PRO A 250 18.38 -9.69 -19.21
N ALA A 251 19.01 -9.19 -18.14
CA ALA A 251 18.35 -8.87 -16.88
C ALA A 251 17.42 -7.66 -17.09
N LEU A 252 16.14 -7.82 -16.75
CA LEU A 252 15.15 -6.75 -16.72
C LEU A 252 15.55 -5.73 -15.65
N ALA A 253 15.87 -4.51 -16.08
CA ALA A 253 16.22 -3.41 -15.19
C ALA A 253 15.05 -3.03 -14.28
N PRO A 254 15.30 -2.74 -12.98
CA PRO A 254 14.27 -2.26 -12.06
C PRO A 254 13.72 -0.92 -12.54
N THR A 255 12.40 -0.79 -12.54
CA THR A 255 11.69 0.43 -12.95
C THR A 255 11.76 1.45 -11.82
N THR A 256 12.85 2.21 -11.77
CA THR A 256 13.00 3.33 -10.83
C THR A 256 11.91 4.35 -11.12
N THR A 257 10.99 4.54 -10.18
CA THR A 257 9.93 5.54 -10.30
C THR A 257 10.52 6.94 -10.26
N ALA A 258 10.10 7.80 -11.20
CA ALA A 258 10.62 9.16 -11.41
C ALA A 258 10.63 10.07 -10.16
N ALA A 259 9.82 9.76 -9.14
CA ALA A 259 9.74 10.53 -7.90
C ALA A 259 11.01 10.48 -7.04
N ASP A 260 11.81 9.41 -7.15
CA ASP A 260 13.00 9.19 -6.31
C ASP A 260 14.32 9.45 -7.05
N CYS A 261 14.29 10.08 -8.24
CA CYS A 261 15.53 10.42 -8.93
C CYS A 261 16.27 11.51 -8.14
N PRO A 262 17.50 11.24 -7.65
CA PRO A 262 18.29 12.21 -6.91
C PRO A 262 18.84 13.32 -7.81
N PHE A 263 18.76 13.16 -9.12
CA PHE A 263 19.22 14.11 -10.12
C PHE A 263 18.14 15.15 -10.45
N LEU A 264 18.58 16.32 -10.92
CA LEU A 264 17.71 17.35 -11.49
C LEU A 264 17.01 16.87 -12.75
N LEU A 265 17.76 16.18 -13.62
CA LEU A 265 17.28 15.59 -14.85
C LEU A 265 17.13 14.07 -14.68
N SER A 266 16.04 13.50 -15.17
CA SER A 266 15.87 12.05 -15.18
C SER A 266 16.98 11.41 -16.03
N PRO A 267 17.60 10.29 -15.60
CA PRO A 267 18.61 9.59 -16.39
C PRO A 267 18.14 9.12 -17.78
N LEU A 268 16.83 9.14 -18.01
CA LEU A 268 16.18 8.76 -19.27
C LEU A 268 16.07 9.93 -20.28
N CYS A 269 16.30 11.17 -19.86
CA CYS A 269 16.19 12.35 -20.71
C CYS A 269 17.57 12.77 -21.23
N CYS A 270 17.62 13.26 -22.47
CA CYS A 270 18.84 13.81 -23.04
C CYS A 270 18.97 15.30 -22.69
N ALA A 271 20.21 15.78 -22.54
CA ALA A 271 20.46 17.20 -22.40
C ALA A 271 19.94 17.95 -23.64
N GLY A 272 19.21 19.04 -23.42
CA GLY A 272 18.74 19.91 -24.49
C GLY A 272 19.86 20.70 -25.18
N PRO A 273 19.49 21.67 -26.04
CA PRO A 273 20.44 22.58 -26.67
C PRO A 273 21.33 23.27 -25.64
N GLU A 274 22.61 23.48 -25.97
CA GLU A 274 23.55 24.11 -25.05
C GLU A 274 23.27 25.61 -24.95
N PHE A 275 22.95 26.07 -23.74
CA PHE A 275 22.71 27.48 -23.41
C PHE A 275 23.75 27.96 -22.40
N SER A 276 24.05 29.25 -22.44
CA SER A 276 24.68 29.91 -21.27
C SER A 276 23.70 29.89 -20.10
N LEU A 277 24.18 29.90 -18.85
CA LEU A 277 23.26 29.89 -17.70
C LEU A 277 22.40 31.16 -17.62
N ASP A 278 22.92 32.29 -18.06
CA ASP A 278 22.18 33.56 -18.14
C ASP A 278 21.00 33.45 -19.13
N GLU A 279 21.27 32.93 -20.33
CA GLU A 279 20.25 32.67 -21.34
C GLU A 279 19.23 31.63 -20.86
N PHE A 280 19.69 30.55 -20.22
CA PHE A 280 18.81 29.54 -19.63
C PHE A 280 17.90 30.15 -18.54
N CYS A 281 18.43 30.95 -17.63
CA CYS A 281 17.62 31.58 -16.58
C CYS A 281 16.63 32.57 -17.16
N THR A 282 17.02 33.31 -18.21
CA THR A 282 16.13 34.24 -18.92
C THR A 282 14.99 33.52 -19.64
N VAL A 283 15.29 32.43 -20.37
CA VAL A 283 14.30 31.65 -21.14
C VAL A 283 13.25 30.99 -20.25
N TYR A 284 13.64 30.51 -19.06
CA TYR A 284 12.75 29.81 -18.13
C TYR A 284 12.30 30.68 -16.94
N GLU A 285 12.49 32.00 -17.01
CA GLU A 285 12.10 32.98 -15.99
C GLU A 285 12.59 32.61 -14.57
N LEU A 286 13.81 32.08 -14.46
CA LEU A 286 14.46 31.80 -13.19
C LEU A 286 15.07 33.09 -12.64
N GLY A 287 14.67 33.50 -11.44
CA GLY A 287 15.13 34.78 -10.87
C GLY A 287 16.65 34.87 -10.66
N ASP A 288 17.20 36.08 -10.66
CA ASP A 288 18.66 36.37 -10.60
C ASP A 288 19.40 35.69 -9.44
N ALA A 289 18.70 35.39 -8.34
CA ALA A 289 19.25 34.66 -7.21
C ALA A 289 19.70 33.24 -7.58
N VAL A 290 19.00 32.58 -8.51
CA VAL A 290 19.33 31.24 -9.03
C VAL A 290 20.60 31.31 -9.87
N LEU A 291 20.67 32.27 -10.81
CA LEU A 291 21.83 32.49 -11.66
C LEU A 291 23.08 32.76 -10.83
N LYS A 292 22.99 33.71 -9.88
CA LYS A 292 24.11 34.08 -9.00
C LYS A 292 24.66 32.89 -8.22
N ARG A 293 23.80 32.02 -7.68
CA ARG A 293 24.25 30.82 -6.95
C ARG A 293 24.94 29.81 -7.85
N PHE A 294 24.49 29.64 -9.08
CA PHE A 294 25.19 28.76 -10.02
C PHE A 294 26.57 29.33 -10.41
N GLU A 295 26.68 30.64 -10.61
CA GLU A 295 27.95 31.31 -10.89
C GLU A 295 28.93 31.22 -9.72
N GLU A 296 28.46 31.42 -8.48
CA GLU A 296 29.25 31.25 -7.24
C GLU A 296 29.81 29.83 -7.12
N ASN A 297 29.10 28.82 -7.65
CA ASN A 297 29.52 27.43 -7.69
C ASN A 297 30.20 27.02 -9.01
N CYS A 298 30.66 28.00 -9.81
CA CYS A 298 31.41 27.80 -11.06
C CYS A 298 30.66 27.01 -12.16
N TYR A 299 29.33 26.93 -12.10
CA TYR A 299 28.55 26.43 -13.23
C TYR A 299 28.48 27.52 -14.30
N LYS A 300 28.73 27.16 -15.57
CA LYS A 300 28.76 28.13 -16.70
C LYS A 300 27.79 27.78 -17.83
N LYS A 301 27.33 26.53 -17.90
CA LYS A 301 26.61 25.96 -19.05
C LYS A 301 25.42 25.14 -18.57
N SER A 302 24.29 25.21 -19.28
CA SER A 302 23.09 24.42 -18.98
C SER A 302 23.34 22.90 -19.04
N SER A 303 24.27 22.45 -19.88
CA SER A 303 24.68 21.05 -20.00
C SER A 303 25.22 20.44 -18.72
N ALA A 304 25.72 21.25 -17.78
CA ALA A 304 26.19 20.78 -16.47
C ALA A 304 25.03 20.43 -15.53
N LEU A 305 23.83 21.00 -15.73
CA LEU A 305 22.66 20.80 -14.85
C LEU A 305 22.18 19.34 -14.83
N ARG A 306 22.50 18.54 -15.85
CA ARG A 306 22.18 17.10 -15.90
C ARG A 306 22.91 16.28 -14.82
N PHE A 307 24.05 16.78 -14.34
CA PHE A 307 24.87 16.11 -13.33
C PHE A 307 24.55 16.58 -11.92
N VAL A 308 23.80 17.68 -11.79
CA VAL A 308 23.49 18.27 -10.49
C VAL A 308 22.43 17.44 -9.79
N THR A 309 22.71 17.10 -8.54
CA THR A 309 21.78 16.40 -7.66
C THR A 309 20.94 17.39 -6.85
N ILE A 310 19.75 16.96 -6.41
CA ILE A 310 18.90 17.76 -5.50
C ILE A 310 19.66 18.05 -4.20
N GLN A 311 20.51 17.14 -3.74
CA GLN A 311 21.27 17.33 -2.52
C GLN A 311 22.30 18.46 -2.70
N GLU A 312 23.04 18.47 -3.82
CA GLU A 312 23.96 19.57 -4.15
C GLU A 312 23.21 20.91 -4.26
N LEU A 313 22.00 20.94 -4.82
CA LEU A 313 21.18 22.16 -4.80
C LEU A 313 20.87 22.64 -3.38
N LYS A 314 20.53 21.73 -2.46
CA LYS A 314 20.30 22.09 -1.06
C LYS A 314 21.57 22.62 -0.40
N ASP A 315 22.71 21.99 -0.69
CA ASP A 315 24.01 22.38 -0.15
C ASP A 315 24.48 23.74 -0.69
N MET A 316 24.11 24.08 -1.94
CA MET A 316 24.27 25.42 -2.53
C MET A 316 23.28 26.47 -1.98
N GLY A 317 22.40 26.09 -1.06
CA GLY A 317 21.47 27.01 -0.39
C GLY A 317 20.19 27.32 -1.18
N PHE A 318 19.81 26.47 -2.15
CA PHE A 318 18.54 26.62 -2.87
C PHE A 318 17.33 26.32 -1.98
N ARG A 319 16.32 27.20 -2.04
CA ARG A 319 15.03 27.00 -1.39
C ARG A 319 14.20 25.97 -2.16
N LEU A 320 13.32 25.26 -1.47
CA LEU A 320 12.48 24.22 -2.09
C LEU A 320 11.68 24.70 -3.30
N GLY A 321 11.17 25.94 -3.27
CA GLY A 321 10.46 26.54 -4.41
C GLY A 321 11.35 26.79 -5.63
N GLU A 322 12.60 27.19 -5.41
CA GLU A 322 13.58 27.40 -6.49
C GLU A 322 14.01 26.06 -7.10
N ILE A 323 14.19 25.02 -6.27
CA ILE A 323 14.48 23.66 -6.72
C ILE A 323 13.33 23.11 -7.58
N ALA A 324 12.08 23.37 -7.19
CA ALA A 324 10.91 22.96 -7.96
C ALA A 324 10.84 23.68 -9.31
N ALA A 325 11.06 25.00 -9.34
CA ALA A 325 11.12 25.78 -10.59
C ALA A 325 12.24 25.29 -11.51
N LEU A 326 13.43 25.01 -10.96
CA LEU A 326 14.55 24.43 -11.70
C LEU A 326 14.23 23.07 -12.30
N ARG A 327 13.51 22.20 -11.57
CA ARG A 327 13.06 20.91 -12.12
C ARG A 327 12.16 21.07 -13.33
N VAL A 328 11.19 21.98 -13.25
CA VAL A 328 10.28 22.27 -14.37
C VAL A 328 11.06 22.83 -15.57
N ALA A 329 11.98 23.77 -15.33
CA ALA A 329 12.82 24.34 -16.37
C ALA A 329 13.72 23.30 -17.06
N VAL A 330 14.39 22.45 -16.27
CA VAL A 330 15.28 21.39 -16.79
C VAL A 330 14.50 20.31 -17.54
N GLU A 331 13.31 19.94 -17.07
CA GLU A 331 12.42 19.01 -17.77
C GLU A 331 11.94 19.58 -19.11
N ALA A 332 11.52 20.86 -19.14
CA ALA A 332 11.10 21.54 -20.36
C ALA A 332 12.25 21.81 -21.36
N TRP A 333 13.48 21.89 -20.87
CA TRP A 333 14.69 22.04 -21.68
C TRP A 333 15.17 20.73 -22.31
N SER A 334 14.97 19.61 -21.63
CA SER A 334 15.45 18.30 -22.07
C SER A 334 14.68 17.72 -23.27
N ILE A 335 15.30 16.76 -23.97
CA ILE A 335 14.75 16.07 -25.15
C ILE A 335 14.55 14.59 -24.85
#